data_AF-R5ZHU9-F1
#
_entry.id   AF-R5ZHU9-F1
#
_cell.length_a   1.000
_cell.length_b   1.000
_cell.length_c   1.000
_cell.angle_alpha   90.00
_cell.angle_beta   90.00
_cell.angle_gamma   90.00
#
_symmetry.space_group_name_H-M   'P 1'
#
loop_
_entity.id
_entity.type
_entity.pdbx_description
1 polymer ?
#
loop_
_entity_poly.entity_id
_entity_poly.type
_entity_poly.pdbx_seq_one_letter_code
_entity_poly.pdbx_strand_id
1 'polypeptide(L)'
;MAGERSVGELLDELFGFESVAKRQTALEQYDRGELVRKTRSRELLGMLRGFEAAEHAARESVVRAVDGYVRRVEGAALARARKRAGIVGPLRMERRYAAFLRMEDKAELLARLEQTLAFIEVKLRANTAGKVRAAYDAAGAMVLQDVARLSNVRVVDSVPLDADLLCAQLEQLRCAADATDLAGMITATFESELSATGPQDAGGFTGDLAGDVAGDVALERELTNVRGAAQRARLAAQAYRAERAAHVAGSTVEPSGLPEPACVACEMACDAGELSELLTQVKKSFETYRRVVADGGLFCAFGSGSPHGICRGLSYLDYDSRLDEDVLVGEYDGATRHDIRREVPIPELVDEASADGGDSLEVAVARMREFNARRYDGVLDEDPARHVNAFWYGLKKLSQYCEAAVRVDEHAWDCFIDKVQFACDEPAGRLATQMDDKLVAAFVAAVEVLGADE
;
A
#
# COMPACT_ATOMS: atom_id res chain seq x y z
N MET A 1 35.13 -36.13 71.62
CA MET A 1 34.02 -35.51 72.37
C MET A 1 33.62 -34.24 71.62
N ALA A 2 32.94 -34.38 70.48
CA ALA A 2 32.21 -33.27 69.90
C ALA A 2 30.96 -33.10 70.77
N GLY A 3 30.82 -31.97 71.46
CA GLY A 3 29.66 -31.72 72.31
C GLY A 3 28.39 -31.74 71.47
N GLU A 4 27.48 -32.66 71.78
CA GLU A 4 26.14 -32.67 71.20
C GLU A 4 25.44 -31.37 71.61
N ARG A 5 25.22 -30.48 70.64
CA ARG A 5 24.42 -29.27 70.86
C ARG A 5 23.03 -29.69 71.34
N SER A 6 22.51 -29.01 72.35
CA SER A 6 21.19 -29.35 72.87
C SER A 6 20.11 -29.03 71.83
N VAL A 7 19.05 -29.84 71.79
CA VAL A 7 17.90 -29.60 70.89
C VAL A 7 17.30 -28.20 71.10
N GLY A 8 17.38 -27.66 72.32
CA GLY A 8 16.96 -26.29 72.64
C GLY A 8 17.79 -25.20 71.95
N GLU A 9 19.12 -25.34 71.92
CA GLU A 9 20.01 -24.38 71.22
C GLU A 9 19.80 -24.43 69.71
N LEU A 10 19.58 -25.62 69.15
CA LEU A 10 19.26 -25.77 67.72
C LEU A 10 17.89 -25.18 67.38
N LEU A 11 16.90 -25.32 68.25
CA LEU A 11 15.58 -24.72 68.06
C LEU A 11 15.60 -23.21 68.24
N ASP A 12 16.41 -22.65 69.13
CA ASP A 12 16.55 -21.20 69.30
C ASP A 12 17.36 -20.56 68.16
N GLU A 13 18.34 -21.29 67.59
CA GLU A 13 19.05 -20.89 66.37
C GLU A 13 18.13 -20.92 65.12
N LEU A 14 17.13 -21.82 65.09
CA LEU A 14 16.16 -21.97 64.00
C LEU A 14 14.84 -21.21 64.19
N PHE A 15 14.43 -20.87 65.40
CA PHE A 15 13.13 -20.26 65.68
C PHE A 15 13.19 -19.15 66.74
N GLY A 16 14.36 -18.89 67.33
CA GLY A 16 14.54 -17.79 68.26
C GLY A 16 14.30 -16.45 67.59
N PHE A 17 13.80 -15.48 68.35
CA PHE A 17 13.37 -14.17 67.84
C PHE A 17 14.43 -13.46 66.98
N GLU A 18 15.71 -13.53 67.37
CA GLU A 18 16.81 -12.95 66.57
C GLU A 18 17.01 -13.65 65.23
N SER A 19 16.85 -14.98 65.19
CA SER A 19 17.00 -15.77 63.96
C SER A 19 15.87 -15.48 62.96
N VAL A 20 14.65 -15.25 63.47
CA VAL A 20 13.47 -14.89 62.68
C VAL A 20 13.61 -13.45 62.16
N ALA A 21 14.04 -12.51 63.00
CA ALA A 21 14.30 -11.12 62.60
C ALA A 21 15.40 -11.01 61.52
N LYS A 22 16.47 -11.82 61.61
CA LYS A 22 17.52 -11.90 60.58
C LYS A 22 17.01 -12.44 59.24
N ARG A 23 16.08 -13.41 59.25
CA ARG A 23 15.46 -13.92 58.01
C ARG A 23 14.51 -12.90 57.39
N GLN A 24 13.73 -12.22 58.22
CA GLN A 24 12.80 -11.19 57.77
C GLN A 24 13.55 -10.04 57.07
N THR A 25 14.62 -9.53 57.71
CA THR A 25 15.48 -8.49 57.12
C THR A 25 16.20 -8.96 55.86
N ALA A 26 16.65 -10.22 55.79
CA ALA A 26 17.25 -10.78 54.58
C ALA A 26 16.26 -10.92 53.42
N LEU A 27 15.00 -11.29 53.70
CA LEU A 27 13.93 -11.33 52.70
C LEU A 27 13.59 -9.93 52.19
N GLU A 28 13.47 -8.94 53.08
CA GLU A 28 13.21 -7.55 52.69
C GLU A 28 14.36 -6.97 51.85
N GLN A 29 15.61 -7.27 52.18
CA GLN A 29 16.76 -6.90 51.36
C GLN A 29 16.74 -7.59 49.99
N TYR A 30 16.33 -8.85 49.94
CA TYR A 30 16.16 -9.58 48.69
C TYR A 30 15.07 -8.96 47.81
N ASP A 31 13.90 -8.65 48.38
CA ASP A 31 12.77 -8.04 47.67
C ASP A 31 13.12 -6.63 47.16
N ARG A 32 13.81 -5.83 47.99
CA ARG A 32 14.35 -4.51 47.60
C ARG A 32 15.32 -4.65 46.41
N GLY A 33 16.27 -5.59 46.49
CA GLY A 33 17.20 -5.88 45.40
C GLY A 33 16.53 -6.45 44.14
N GLU A 34 15.42 -7.19 44.27
CA GLU A 34 14.61 -7.63 43.14
C GLU A 34 13.89 -6.46 42.46
N LEU A 35 13.36 -5.51 43.23
CA LEU A 35 12.70 -4.32 42.70
C LEU A 35 13.66 -3.45 41.87
N VAL A 36 14.89 -3.25 42.36
CA VAL A 36 15.94 -2.50 41.64
C VAL A 36 16.33 -3.22 40.36
N ARG A 37 16.52 -4.55 40.40
CA ARG A 37 16.80 -5.36 39.20
C ARG A 37 15.68 -5.29 38.16
N LYS A 38 14.41 -5.39 38.60
CA LYS A 38 13.23 -5.26 37.72
C LYS A 38 13.17 -3.87 37.10
N THR A 39 13.40 -2.82 37.88
CA THR A 39 13.38 -1.43 37.38
C THR A 39 14.51 -1.19 36.39
N ARG A 40 15.74 -1.65 36.70
CA ARG A 40 16.89 -1.59 35.80
C ARG A 40 16.62 -2.29 34.47
N SER A 41 16.11 -3.52 34.52
CA SER A 41 15.74 -4.28 33.32
C SER A 41 14.63 -3.57 32.52
N ARG A 42 13.61 -3.03 33.19
CA ARG A 42 12.51 -2.32 32.54
C ARG A 42 12.98 -1.05 31.83
N GLU A 43 13.82 -0.23 32.46
CA GLU A 43 14.35 0.99 31.84
C GLU A 43 15.25 0.65 30.64
N LEU A 44 16.16 -0.33 30.78
CA LEU A 44 17.04 -0.74 29.69
C LEU A 44 16.24 -1.29 28.49
N LEU A 45 15.31 -2.22 28.72
CA LEU A 45 14.46 -2.78 27.66
C LEU A 45 13.55 -1.72 27.03
N GLY A 46 13.01 -0.80 27.85
CA GLY A 46 12.19 0.31 27.36
C GLY A 46 12.97 1.24 26.44
N MET A 47 14.24 1.53 26.77
CA MET A 47 15.14 2.26 25.90
C MET A 47 15.37 1.50 24.60
N LEU A 48 15.91 0.28 24.65
CA LEU A 48 16.24 -0.50 23.46
C LEU A 48 15.06 -0.62 22.49
N ARG A 49 13.87 -0.97 22.99
CA ARG A 49 12.65 -1.03 22.17
C ARG A 49 12.26 0.31 21.56
N GLY A 50 12.43 1.42 22.30
CA GLY A 50 12.17 2.75 21.78
C GLY A 50 13.16 3.14 20.67
N PHE A 51 14.42 2.73 20.78
CA PHE A 51 15.42 2.97 19.76
C PHE A 51 15.14 2.12 18.50
N GLU A 52 14.89 0.82 18.66
CA GLU A 52 14.52 -0.08 17.56
C GLU A 52 13.25 0.37 16.84
N ALA A 53 12.22 0.79 17.61
CA ALA A 53 10.97 1.29 17.04
C ALA A 53 11.18 2.56 16.21
N ALA A 54 12.06 3.47 16.64
CA ALA A 54 12.38 4.67 15.88
C ALA A 54 13.13 4.35 14.57
N GLU A 55 14.09 3.42 14.60
CA GLU A 55 14.80 2.99 13.37
C GLU A 55 13.86 2.25 12.40
N HIS A 56 12.95 1.41 12.92
CA HIS A 56 11.92 0.78 12.11
C HIS A 56 10.94 1.80 11.52
N ALA A 57 10.48 2.78 12.30
CA ALA A 57 9.59 3.83 11.81
C ALA A 57 10.26 4.69 10.71
N ALA A 58 11.55 5.04 10.89
CA ALA A 58 12.34 5.74 9.89
C ALA A 58 12.44 4.92 8.59
N ARG A 59 12.80 3.64 8.69
CA ARG A 59 12.87 2.71 7.56
C ARG A 59 11.53 2.59 6.84
N GLU A 60 10.45 2.31 7.56
CA GLU A 60 9.11 2.17 6.98
C GLU A 60 8.64 3.46 6.31
N SER A 61 8.92 4.63 6.89
CA SER A 61 8.55 5.92 6.31
C SER A 61 9.25 6.17 4.98
N VAL A 62 10.56 5.93 4.92
CA VAL A 62 11.35 6.12 3.69
C VAL A 62 10.98 5.10 2.62
N VAL A 63 10.89 3.81 2.99
CA VAL A 63 10.49 2.74 2.06
C VAL A 63 9.10 3.02 1.47
N ARG A 64 8.12 3.41 2.30
CA ARG A 64 6.78 3.77 1.81
C ARG A 64 6.81 4.94 0.82
N ALA A 65 7.66 5.93 1.03
CA ALA A 65 7.79 7.07 0.13
C ALA A 65 8.39 6.65 -1.23
N VAL A 66 9.44 5.81 -1.20
CA VAL A 66 10.10 5.25 -2.38
C VAL A 66 9.16 4.34 -3.15
N ASP A 67 8.45 3.43 -2.47
CA ASP A 67 7.40 2.59 -3.06
C ASP A 67 6.32 3.42 -3.75
N GLY A 68 5.84 4.46 -3.06
CA GLY A 68 4.87 5.39 -3.62
C GLY A 68 5.39 6.08 -4.88
N TYR A 69 6.67 6.44 -4.93
CA TYR A 69 7.32 6.98 -6.11
C TYR A 69 7.38 5.96 -7.25
N VAL A 70 7.88 4.74 -7.01
CA VAL A 70 7.97 3.69 -8.04
C VAL A 70 6.61 3.37 -8.65
N ARG A 71 5.54 3.32 -7.84
CA ARG A 71 4.18 3.09 -8.34
C ARG A 71 3.62 4.24 -9.17
N ARG A 72 4.00 5.49 -8.86
CA ARG A 72 3.66 6.65 -9.72
C ARG A 72 4.40 6.59 -11.05
N VAL A 73 5.71 6.31 -11.01
CA VAL A 73 6.55 6.11 -12.20
C VAL A 73 5.99 5.00 -13.08
N GLU A 74 5.62 3.86 -12.50
CA GLU A 74 4.99 2.75 -13.21
C GLU A 74 3.74 3.20 -13.99
N GLY A 75 2.79 3.84 -13.29
CA GLY A 75 1.55 4.31 -13.89
C GLY A 75 1.78 5.34 -14.99
N ALA A 76 2.67 6.30 -14.75
CA ALA A 76 3.00 7.35 -15.70
C ALA A 76 3.74 6.79 -16.93
N ALA A 77 4.69 5.89 -16.74
CA ALA A 77 5.42 5.22 -17.82
C ALA A 77 4.49 4.40 -18.71
N LEU A 78 3.60 3.59 -18.13
CA LEU A 78 2.61 2.82 -18.89
C LEU A 78 1.65 3.73 -19.66
N ALA A 79 1.16 4.80 -19.04
CA ALA A 79 0.27 5.76 -19.70
C ALA A 79 0.98 6.46 -20.87
N ARG A 80 2.21 6.94 -20.67
CA ARG A 80 3.05 7.57 -21.70
C ARG A 80 3.36 6.60 -22.84
N ALA A 81 3.76 5.37 -22.54
CA ALA A 81 4.11 4.38 -23.53
C ALA A 81 2.89 3.94 -24.37
N ARG A 82 1.74 3.70 -23.72
CA ARG A 82 0.49 3.37 -24.41
C ARG A 82 0.03 4.50 -25.34
N LYS A 83 0.11 5.76 -24.88
CA LYS A 83 -0.20 6.94 -25.70
C LYS A 83 0.71 7.03 -26.93
N ARG A 84 2.03 6.84 -26.76
CA ARG A 84 3.00 6.85 -27.86
C ARG A 84 2.79 5.71 -28.86
N ALA A 85 2.42 4.52 -28.37
CA ALA A 85 2.11 3.37 -29.22
C ALA A 85 0.74 3.47 -29.91
N GLY A 86 -0.07 4.47 -29.57
CA GLY A 86 -1.43 4.63 -30.09
C GLY A 86 -2.38 3.52 -29.65
N ILE A 87 -2.17 2.96 -28.45
CA ILE A 87 -3.03 1.93 -27.86
C ILE A 87 -4.30 2.61 -27.35
N VAL A 88 -5.44 2.08 -27.75
CA VAL A 88 -6.74 2.55 -27.30
C VAL A 88 -7.04 1.98 -25.92
N GLY A 89 -7.45 2.85 -25.00
CA GLY A 89 -7.73 2.51 -23.61
C GLY A 89 -8.90 1.54 -23.40
N PRO A 90 -9.22 1.22 -22.13
CA PRO A 90 -10.32 0.33 -21.81
C PRO A 90 -11.68 0.96 -22.19
N LEU A 91 -12.59 0.11 -22.66
CA LEU A 91 -13.95 0.44 -23.07
C LEU A 91 -14.82 0.80 -21.85
N ARG A 92 -14.61 0.12 -20.72
CA ARG A 92 -15.40 0.25 -19.47
C ARG A 92 -16.90 0.13 -19.74
N MET A 93 -17.30 -0.99 -20.35
CA MET A 93 -18.66 -1.19 -20.86
C MET A 93 -19.74 -1.04 -19.79
N GLU A 94 -19.46 -1.47 -18.55
CA GLU A 94 -20.40 -1.37 -17.43
C GLU A 94 -20.73 0.09 -17.07
N ARG A 95 -19.76 0.99 -17.18
CA ARG A 95 -19.98 2.43 -16.99
C ARG A 95 -20.78 3.03 -18.13
N ARG A 96 -20.48 2.63 -19.37
CA ARG A 96 -21.23 3.08 -20.55
C ARG A 96 -22.68 2.61 -20.50
N TYR A 97 -22.91 1.36 -20.11
CA TYR A 97 -24.24 0.79 -19.96
C TYR A 97 -25.03 1.47 -18.84
N ALA A 98 -24.41 1.73 -17.68
CA ALA A 98 -25.02 2.50 -16.62
C ALA A 98 -25.44 3.91 -17.07
N ALA A 99 -24.64 4.57 -17.92
CA ALA A 99 -25.00 5.85 -18.52
C ALA A 99 -26.16 5.72 -19.51
N PHE A 100 -26.18 4.69 -20.37
CA PHE A 100 -27.27 4.44 -21.32
C PHE A 100 -28.63 4.26 -20.62
N LEU A 101 -28.66 3.57 -19.48
CA LEU A 101 -29.89 3.37 -18.71
C LEU A 101 -30.51 4.68 -18.19
N ARG A 102 -29.70 5.73 -18.02
CA ARG A 102 -30.13 7.03 -17.50
C ARG A 102 -30.56 8.02 -18.58
N MET A 103 -30.37 7.68 -19.86
CA MET A 103 -30.73 8.58 -20.96
C MET A 103 -32.24 8.67 -21.13
N GLU A 104 -32.74 9.89 -21.30
CA GLU A 104 -34.16 10.19 -21.50
C GLU A 104 -34.51 10.46 -22.98
N ASP A 105 -33.50 10.69 -23.83
CA ASP A 105 -33.67 10.86 -25.27
C ASP A 105 -33.18 9.63 -26.06
N LYS A 106 -34.04 9.14 -26.97
CA LYS A 106 -33.73 8.05 -27.89
C LYS A 106 -32.67 8.43 -28.91
N ALA A 107 -32.63 9.67 -29.37
CA ALA A 107 -31.64 10.11 -30.36
C ALA A 107 -30.24 10.17 -29.72
N GLU A 108 -30.15 10.69 -28.49
CA GLU A 108 -28.92 10.65 -27.70
C GLU A 108 -28.43 9.21 -27.47
N LEU A 109 -29.30 8.31 -27.00
CA LEU A 109 -28.93 6.91 -26.77
C LEU A 109 -28.32 6.25 -28.03
N LEU A 110 -28.97 6.42 -29.18
CA LEU A 110 -28.49 5.84 -30.43
C LEU A 110 -27.16 6.44 -30.87
N ALA A 111 -26.97 7.76 -30.75
CA ALA A 111 -25.70 8.41 -31.06
C ALA A 111 -24.55 7.90 -30.17
N ARG A 112 -24.83 7.65 -28.89
CA ARG A 112 -23.85 7.15 -27.92
C ARG A 112 -23.48 5.68 -28.14
N LEU A 113 -24.44 4.87 -28.59
CA LEU A 113 -24.19 3.49 -29.03
C LEU A 113 -23.35 3.45 -30.32
N GLU A 114 -23.63 4.33 -31.28
CA GLU A 114 -22.81 4.48 -32.50
C GLU A 114 -21.36 4.86 -32.16
N GLN A 115 -21.16 5.84 -31.26
CA GLN A 115 -19.84 6.21 -30.75
C GLN A 115 -19.13 5.02 -30.07
N THR A 116 -19.87 4.16 -29.37
CA THR A 116 -19.31 2.99 -28.70
C THR A 116 -18.85 1.93 -29.70
N LEU A 117 -19.64 1.66 -30.74
CA LEU A 117 -19.24 0.74 -31.80
C LEU A 117 -18.05 1.27 -32.60
N ALA A 118 -18.01 2.57 -32.89
CA ALA A 118 -16.87 3.21 -33.54
C ALA A 118 -15.60 3.12 -32.69
N PHE A 119 -15.71 3.32 -31.37
CA PHE A 119 -14.59 3.15 -30.45
C PHE A 119 -14.06 1.71 -30.44
N ILE A 120 -14.95 0.71 -30.40
CA ILE A 120 -14.57 -0.71 -30.46
C ILE A 120 -13.84 -1.00 -31.78
N GLU A 121 -14.35 -0.49 -32.91
CA GLU A 121 -13.71 -0.67 -34.21
C GLU A 121 -12.30 -0.08 -34.27
N VAL A 122 -12.09 1.11 -33.71
CA VAL A 122 -10.75 1.72 -33.62
C VAL A 122 -9.85 0.88 -32.71
N LYS A 123 -10.35 0.42 -31.56
CA LYS A 123 -9.61 -0.43 -30.62
C LYS A 123 -9.13 -1.73 -31.26
N LEU A 124 -10.01 -2.43 -31.99
CA LEU A 124 -9.67 -3.67 -32.68
C LEU A 124 -8.60 -3.50 -33.75
N ARG A 125 -8.57 -2.36 -34.45
CA ARG A 125 -7.54 -2.05 -35.45
C ARG A 125 -6.22 -1.63 -34.82
N ALA A 126 -6.29 -0.85 -33.74
CA ALA A 126 -5.13 -0.24 -33.13
C ALA A 126 -4.37 -1.19 -32.20
N ASN A 127 -5.07 -1.98 -31.39
CA ASN A 127 -4.49 -2.80 -30.33
C ASN A 127 -4.06 -4.16 -30.88
N THR A 128 -2.79 -4.28 -31.21
CA THR A 128 -2.15 -5.54 -31.61
C THR A 128 -1.19 -5.99 -30.53
N ALA A 129 -0.99 -7.30 -30.36
CA ALA A 129 -0.04 -7.85 -29.38
C ALA A 129 1.37 -7.26 -29.56
N GLY A 130 1.81 -7.01 -30.80
CA GLY A 130 3.09 -6.38 -31.08
C GLY A 130 3.21 -4.95 -30.54
N LYS A 131 2.18 -4.12 -30.71
CA LYS A 131 2.16 -2.74 -30.17
C LYS A 131 2.04 -2.72 -28.65
N VAL A 132 1.24 -3.63 -28.08
CA VAL A 132 1.10 -3.75 -26.63
C VAL A 132 2.44 -4.15 -26.01
N ARG A 133 3.11 -5.18 -26.53
CA ARG A 133 4.46 -5.56 -26.10
C ARG A 133 5.45 -4.40 -26.20
N ALA A 134 5.51 -3.72 -27.34
CA ALA A 134 6.40 -2.58 -27.52
C ALA A 134 6.11 -1.44 -26.52
N ALA A 135 4.85 -1.25 -26.10
CA ALA A 135 4.51 -0.29 -25.06
C ALA A 135 4.98 -0.75 -23.67
N TYR A 136 4.92 -2.04 -23.35
CA TYR A 136 5.48 -2.57 -22.09
C TYR A 136 7.02 -2.50 -22.08
N ASP A 137 7.68 -2.83 -23.18
CA ASP A 137 9.14 -2.73 -23.30
C ASP A 137 9.60 -1.26 -23.12
N ALA A 138 8.91 -0.33 -23.78
CA ALA A 138 9.18 1.10 -23.66
C ALA A 138 8.88 1.62 -22.24
N ALA A 139 7.78 1.15 -21.62
CA ALA A 139 7.45 1.51 -20.25
C ALA A 139 8.50 1.00 -19.27
N GLY A 140 8.97 -0.25 -19.42
CA GLY A 140 10.03 -0.81 -18.58
C GLY A 140 11.33 0.00 -18.66
N ALA A 141 11.73 0.41 -19.86
CA ALA A 141 12.89 1.28 -20.04
C ALA A 141 12.70 2.67 -19.39
N MET A 142 11.49 3.25 -19.50
CA MET A 142 11.16 4.52 -18.84
C MET A 142 11.18 4.40 -17.32
N VAL A 143 10.62 3.30 -16.76
CA VAL A 143 10.66 3.03 -15.32
C VAL A 143 12.10 2.97 -14.81
N LEU A 144 12.98 2.22 -15.49
CA LEU A 144 14.39 2.13 -15.08
C LEU A 144 15.10 3.49 -15.13
N GLN A 145 14.81 4.31 -16.16
CA GLN A 145 15.37 5.65 -16.29
C GLN A 145 14.87 6.59 -15.19
N ASP A 146 13.57 6.59 -14.92
CA ASP A 146 12.93 7.48 -13.94
C ASP A 146 13.29 7.06 -12.51
N VAL A 147 13.38 5.75 -12.23
CA VAL A 147 13.87 5.23 -10.93
C VAL A 147 15.34 5.54 -10.70
N ALA A 148 16.17 5.53 -11.74
CA ALA A 148 17.56 5.96 -11.61
C ALA A 148 17.68 7.42 -11.14
N ARG A 149 16.66 8.27 -11.33
CA ARG A 149 16.65 9.65 -10.82
C ARG A 149 16.57 9.74 -9.29
N LEU A 150 16.19 8.67 -8.58
CA LEU A 150 16.27 8.61 -7.11
C LEU A 150 17.68 8.86 -6.60
N SER A 151 18.71 8.50 -7.38
CA SER A 151 20.12 8.80 -7.06
C SER A 151 20.42 10.30 -6.96
N ASN A 152 19.55 11.18 -7.51
CA ASN A 152 19.70 12.62 -7.39
C ASN A 152 19.14 13.18 -6.08
N VAL A 153 18.36 12.39 -5.32
CA VAL A 153 17.84 12.80 -4.02
C VAL A 153 18.93 12.62 -2.97
N ARG A 154 19.40 13.74 -2.43
CA ARG A 154 20.43 13.77 -1.38
C ARG A 154 19.79 13.91 0.00
N VAL A 155 20.40 13.27 0.98
CA VAL A 155 20.10 13.55 2.39
C VAL A 155 20.53 14.98 2.69
N VAL A 156 19.59 15.78 3.21
CA VAL A 156 19.86 17.19 3.58
C VAL A 156 20.94 17.26 4.65
N ASP A 157 21.68 18.37 4.70
CA ASP A 157 22.68 18.59 5.73
C ASP A 157 22.05 18.55 7.14
N SER A 158 22.65 17.77 8.04
CA SER A 158 22.22 17.71 9.43
C SER A 158 22.45 19.05 10.12
N VAL A 159 21.46 19.55 10.87
CA VAL A 159 21.67 20.70 11.77
C VAL A 159 22.53 20.22 12.95
N PRO A 160 23.69 20.83 13.22
CA PRO A 160 24.51 20.40 14.34
C PRO A 160 23.74 20.59 15.66
N LEU A 161 23.67 19.55 16.48
CA LEU A 161 23.37 19.72 17.90
C LEU A 161 24.48 20.57 18.55
N ASP A 162 24.11 21.32 19.59
CA ASP A 162 25.01 22.23 20.30
C ASP A 162 26.34 21.54 20.66
N ALA A 163 27.45 22.05 20.10
CA ALA A 163 28.75 21.38 20.10
C ALA A 163 29.30 21.14 21.52
N ASP A 164 28.91 21.99 22.46
CA ASP A 164 29.33 21.93 23.86
C ASP A 164 28.69 20.75 24.62
N LEU A 165 27.51 20.28 24.21
CA LEU A 165 26.85 19.09 24.79
C LEU A 165 27.45 17.78 24.25
N LEU A 166 27.96 17.81 23.02
CA LEU A 166 28.52 16.66 22.31
C LEU A 166 29.95 16.33 22.76
N CYS A 167 30.82 17.32 22.98
CA CYS A 167 32.24 17.06 23.26
C CYS A 167 32.49 16.27 24.56
N ALA A 168 31.81 16.62 25.66
CA ALA A 168 32.00 15.92 26.93
C ALA A 168 31.42 14.50 26.96
N GLN A 169 30.31 14.26 26.22
CA GLN A 169 29.63 12.95 26.18
C GLN A 169 30.26 12.00 25.14
N LEU A 170 30.76 12.52 24.01
CA LEU A 170 31.43 11.72 22.97
C LEU A 170 32.83 11.23 23.39
N GLU A 171 33.56 11.99 24.20
CA GLU A 171 34.85 11.53 24.75
C GLU A 171 34.68 10.34 25.69
N GLN A 172 33.59 10.28 26.47
CA GLN A 172 33.23 9.11 27.28
C GLN A 172 32.79 7.92 26.42
N LEU A 173 32.10 8.17 25.30
CA LEU A 173 31.65 7.13 24.35
C LEU A 173 32.81 6.46 23.59
N ARG A 174 33.83 7.23 23.20
CA ARG A 174 35.01 6.70 22.47
C ARG A 174 35.86 5.73 23.27
N CYS A 175 35.81 5.80 24.61
CA CYS A 175 36.50 4.85 25.49
C CYS A 175 35.76 3.50 25.65
N ALA A 176 34.50 3.37 25.20
CA ALA A 176 33.68 2.17 25.29
C ALA A 176 33.46 1.45 23.93
N ALA A 177 34.00 2.00 22.85
CA ALA A 177 33.66 1.62 21.48
C ALA A 177 34.51 0.45 20.93
N ASP A 178 34.22 -0.75 21.41
CA ASP A 178 34.45 -2.01 20.65
C ASP A 178 33.11 -2.60 20.12
N ALA A 179 31.97 -1.95 20.38
CA ALA A 179 30.64 -2.42 19.97
C ALA A 179 30.16 -1.71 18.68
N THR A 180 30.06 -2.47 17.58
CA THR A 180 29.53 -2.01 16.28
C THR A 180 28.00 -1.81 16.24
N ASP A 181 27.29 -1.99 17.35
CA ASP A 181 25.81 -1.96 17.44
C ASP A 181 25.31 -0.93 18.47
N LEU A 182 24.32 -0.12 18.08
CA LEU A 182 23.69 0.91 18.91
C LEU A 182 23.11 0.33 20.20
N ALA A 183 22.52 -0.87 20.14
CA ALA A 183 22.00 -1.55 21.33
C ALA A 183 23.11 -1.92 22.33
N GLY A 184 24.26 -2.37 21.82
CA GLY A 184 25.45 -2.67 22.61
C GLY A 184 26.00 -1.42 23.30
N MET A 185 26.05 -0.30 22.58
CA MET A 185 26.54 0.98 23.11
C MET A 185 25.58 1.61 24.13
N ILE A 186 24.27 1.56 23.92
CA ILE A 186 23.26 1.97 24.92
C ILE A 186 23.40 1.15 26.20
N THR A 187 23.62 -0.16 26.07
CA THR A 187 23.82 -1.04 27.22
C THR A 187 25.11 -0.69 27.96
N ALA A 188 26.23 -0.52 27.25
CA ALA A 188 27.52 -0.19 27.85
C ALA A 188 27.50 1.17 28.59
N THR A 189 26.87 2.19 28.00
CA THR A 189 26.71 3.51 28.63
C THR A 189 25.83 3.45 29.86
N PHE A 190 24.69 2.76 29.78
CA PHE A 190 23.81 2.57 30.93
C PHE A 190 24.51 1.87 32.10
N GLU A 191 25.27 0.80 31.82
CA GLU A 191 26.04 0.06 32.83
C GLU A 191 27.20 0.88 33.41
N SER A 192 27.90 1.65 32.57
CA SER A 192 28.96 2.56 33.01
C SER A 192 28.42 3.65 33.93
N GLU A 193 27.29 4.26 33.58
CA GLU A 193 26.62 5.30 34.37
C GLU A 193 26.11 4.78 35.71
N LEU A 194 25.56 3.57 35.74
CA LEU A 194 25.19 2.90 36.98
C LEU A 194 26.41 2.67 37.88
N SER A 195 27.52 2.21 37.31
CA SER A 195 28.76 1.92 38.04
C SER A 195 29.44 3.17 38.60
N ALA A 196 29.41 4.28 37.84
CA ALA A 196 29.98 5.57 38.24
C ALA A 196 29.24 6.20 39.43
N THR A 197 27.95 5.87 39.60
CA THR A 197 27.11 6.29 40.73
C THR A 197 27.05 5.26 41.86
N GLY A 198 27.99 4.30 41.91
CA GLY A 198 28.06 3.21 42.88
C GLY A 198 27.96 3.66 44.35
N PRO A 199 27.62 2.73 45.26
CA PRO A 199 27.14 3.05 46.60
C PRO A 199 28.18 3.86 47.35
N GLN A 200 27.88 5.14 47.64
CA GLN A 200 28.64 5.88 48.64
C GLN A 200 28.43 5.17 49.97
N ASP A 201 29.49 4.56 50.49
CA ASP A 201 29.52 3.93 51.80
C ASP A 201 28.88 4.85 52.84
N ALA A 202 27.66 4.52 53.25
CA ALA A 202 27.04 5.12 54.42
C ALA A 202 27.73 4.51 55.65
N GLY A 203 28.95 5.01 55.91
CA GLY A 203 29.64 4.76 57.17
C GLY A 203 28.77 5.23 58.33
N GLY A 204 28.28 4.26 59.10
CA GLY A 204 27.87 4.41 60.49
C GLY A 204 26.53 5.10 60.75
N PHE A 205 25.44 4.34 60.77
CA PHE A 205 24.31 4.64 61.66
C PHE A 205 23.71 3.33 62.21
N THR A 206 24.19 2.95 63.38
CA THR A 206 23.62 1.88 64.22
C THR A 206 22.51 2.48 65.09
N GLY A 207 21.25 2.16 64.78
CA GLY A 207 20.09 2.50 65.61
C GLY A 207 18.85 1.70 65.21
N ASP A 208 18.46 0.74 66.06
CA ASP A 208 17.50 -0.37 65.83
C ASP A 208 16.02 -0.01 65.55
N LEU A 209 15.69 1.27 65.35
CA LEU A 209 14.35 1.71 64.91
C LEU A 209 14.39 2.64 63.69
N ALA A 210 15.60 3.00 63.23
CA ALA A 210 15.81 3.81 62.04
C ALA A 210 16.13 2.97 60.79
N GLY A 211 16.25 1.64 60.93
CA GLY A 211 16.69 0.73 59.88
C GLY A 211 15.72 0.60 58.71
N ASP A 212 14.41 0.67 58.94
CA ASP A 212 13.40 0.52 57.88
C ASP A 212 13.27 1.79 57.03
N VAL A 213 13.16 2.95 57.68
CA VAL A 213 13.16 4.27 57.00
C VAL A 213 14.49 4.52 56.27
N ALA A 214 15.63 4.11 56.84
CA ALA A 214 16.91 4.20 56.16
C ALA A 214 17.01 3.24 54.96
N GLY A 215 16.42 2.04 55.06
CA GLY A 215 16.32 1.07 53.97
C GLY A 215 15.47 1.55 52.81
N ASP A 216 14.33 2.19 53.10
CA ASP A 216 13.44 2.76 52.07
C ASP A 216 14.07 3.98 51.38
N VAL A 217 14.75 4.85 52.14
CA VAL A 217 15.52 5.97 51.58
C VAL A 217 16.68 5.48 50.71
N ALA A 218 17.34 4.38 51.09
CA ALA A 218 18.39 3.77 50.27
C ALA A 218 17.81 3.18 48.97
N LEU A 219 16.67 2.49 49.04
CA LEU A 219 15.96 1.98 47.86
C LEU A 219 15.55 3.09 46.90
N GLU A 220 14.95 4.18 47.39
CA GLU A 220 14.59 5.33 46.55
C GLU A 220 15.80 5.97 45.87
N ARG A 221 16.95 6.04 46.56
CA ARG A 221 18.21 6.50 45.97
C ARG A 221 18.70 5.59 44.86
N GLU A 222 18.65 4.27 45.05
CA GLU A 222 19.03 3.34 43.99
C GLU A 222 18.10 3.43 42.77
N LEU A 223 16.79 3.55 42.99
CA LEU A 223 15.83 3.72 41.89
C LEU A 223 16.00 5.06 41.15
N THR A 224 16.30 6.14 41.87
CA THR A 224 16.60 7.44 41.25
C THR A 224 17.92 7.42 40.50
N ASN A 225 18.93 6.71 40.99
CA ASN A 225 20.19 6.47 40.27
C ASN A 225 19.95 5.69 38.98
N VAL A 226 19.13 4.62 39.00
CA VAL A 226 18.75 3.86 37.81
C VAL A 226 18.07 4.74 36.77
N ARG A 227 17.11 5.59 37.19
CA ARG A 227 16.44 6.55 36.29
C ARG A 227 17.39 7.62 35.75
N GLY A 228 18.31 8.10 36.57
CA GLY A 228 19.33 9.07 36.17
C GLY A 228 20.29 8.50 35.13
N ALA A 229 20.77 7.26 35.34
CA ALA A 229 21.59 6.53 34.40
C ALA A 229 20.85 6.28 33.07
N ALA A 230 19.58 5.89 33.13
CA ALA A 230 18.74 5.74 31.94
C ALA A 230 18.61 7.06 31.16
N GLN A 231 18.38 8.19 31.84
CA GLN A 231 18.27 9.49 31.19
C GLN A 231 19.57 9.93 30.50
N ARG A 232 20.73 9.69 31.13
CA ARG A 232 22.03 10.01 30.53
C ARG A 232 22.35 9.09 29.34
N ALA A 233 22.05 7.80 29.44
CA ALA A 233 22.15 6.86 28.33
C ALA A 233 21.25 7.27 27.13
N ARG A 234 20.03 7.79 27.39
CA ARG A 234 19.16 8.34 26.33
C ARG A 234 19.78 9.54 25.62
N LEU A 235 20.38 10.47 26.36
CA LEU A 235 21.05 11.64 25.78
C LEU A 235 22.28 11.22 24.95
N ALA A 236 23.09 10.30 25.46
CA ALA A 236 24.24 9.76 24.73
C ALA A 236 23.83 9.06 23.42
N ALA A 237 22.74 8.29 23.45
CA ALA A 237 22.22 7.63 22.26
C ALA A 237 21.60 8.62 21.24
N GLN A 238 21.01 9.72 21.69
CA GLN A 238 20.57 10.82 20.82
C GLN A 238 21.76 11.52 20.15
N ALA A 239 22.82 11.81 20.92
CA ALA A 239 24.07 12.39 20.41
C ALA A 239 24.69 11.50 19.31
N TYR A 240 24.77 10.19 19.56
CA TYR A 240 25.28 9.25 18.57
C TYR A 240 24.43 9.17 17.31
N ARG A 241 23.10 9.23 17.43
CA ARG A 241 22.23 9.32 16.25
C ARG A 241 22.49 10.58 15.44
N ALA A 242 22.70 11.71 16.10
CA ALA A 242 23.04 12.96 15.41
C ALA A 242 24.40 12.87 14.69
N GLU A 243 25.39 12.18 15.28
CA GLU A 243 26.68 11.92 14.62
C GLU A 243 26.52 11.00 13.39
N ARG A 244 25.76 9.89 13.52
CA ARG A 244 25.43 9.03 12.37
C ARG A 244 24.69 9.80 11.27
N ALA A 245 23.72 10.63 11.65
CA ALA A 245 22.97 11.49 10.76
C ALA A 245 23.88 12.47 10.00
N ALA A 246 24.88 13.05 10.68
CA ALA A 246 25.89 13.92 10.06
C ALA A 246 26.81 13.16 9.09
N HIS A 247 27.13 11.89 9.37
CA HIS A 247 27.91 11.05 8.46
C HIS A 247 27.17 10.66 7.19
N VAL A 248 25.84 10.52 7.24
CA VAL A 248 25.02 10.20 6.06
C VAL A 248 24.53 11.44 5.31
N ALA A 249 24.70 12.64 5.87
CA ALA A 249 24.39 13.89 5.18
C ALA A 249 25.10 13.96 3.82
N GLY A 250 24.38 14.38 2.78
CA GLY A 250 24.88 14.44 1.40
C GLY A 250 24.96 13.09 0.67
N SER A 251 24.71 11.96 1.35
CA SER A 251 24.61 10.64 0.72
C SER A 251 23.38 10.55 -0.19
N THR A 252 23.44 9.66 -1.16
CA THR A 252 22.37 9.41 -2.15
C THR A 252 21.89 7.98 -2.05
N VAL A 253 20.63 7.73 -2.41
CA VAL A 253 20.12 6.38 -2.60
C VAL A 253 20.54 5.91 -3.98
N GLU A 254 21.62 5.13 -4.06
CA GLU A 254 21.98 4.42 -5.29
C GLU A 254 21.17 3.11 -5.38
N PRO A 255 20.26 2.95 -6.36
CA PRO A 255 19.55 1.70 -6.55
C PRO A 255 20.56 0.59 -6.86
N SER A 256 20.57 -0.47 -6.06
CA SER A 256 21.55 -1.55 -6.23
C SER A 256 20.99 -2.65 -7.13
N GLY A 257 21.67 -2.92 -8.25
CA GLY A 257 21.36 -4.07 -9.10
C GLY A 257 20.00 -4.00 -9.79
N LEU A 258 19.72 -2.89 -10.49
CA LEU A 258 18.50 -2.74 -11.28
C LEU A 258 18.33 -3.95 -12.23
N PRO A 259 17.11 -4.51 -12.32
CA PRO A 259 16.85 -5.66 -13.17
C PRO A 259 16.96 -5.29 -14.65
N GLU A 260 17.17 -6.31 -15.48
CA GLU A 260 16.98 -6.16 -16.93
C GLU A 260 15.53 -5.77 -17.25
N PRO A 261 15.30 -5.06 -18.37
CA PRO A 261 13.95 -4.68 -18.80
C PRO A 261 13.01 -5.89 -18.85
N ALA A 262 11.76 -5.68 -18.43
CA ALA A 262 10.74 -6.74 -18.45
C ALA A 262 10.54 -7.29 -19.87
N CYS A 263 10.64 -8.60 -20.03
CA CYS A 263 10.23 -9.30 -21.23
C CYS A 263 8.78 -9.77 -21.08
N VAL A 264 7.81 -8.87 -21.25
CA VAL A 264 6.39 -9.18 -21.08
C VAL A 264 5.86 -9.92 -22.30
N ALA A 265 5.43 -11.17 -22.11
CA ALA A 265 4.76 -11.93 -23.16
C ALA A 265 3.38 -11.30 -23.45
N CYS A 266 3.12 -11.01 -24.72
CA CYS A 266 1.82 -10.53 -25.19
C CYS A 266 1.35 -11.40 -26.34
N GLU A 267 0.16 -11.97 -26.22
CA GLU A 267 -0.41 -12.89 -27.19
C GLU A 267 -1.81 -12.43 -27.60
N MET A 268 -2.19 -12.71 -28.86
CA MET A 268 -3.57 -12.56 -29.28
C MET A 268 -4.37 -13.74 -28.74
N ALA A 269 -5.30 -13.49 -27.82
CA ALA A 269 -6.11 -14.56 -27.23
C ALA A 269 -7.35 -14.89 -28.07
N CYS A 270 -7.72 -14.01 -29.00
CA CYS A 270 -8.85 -14.18 -29.89
C CYS A 270 -8.41 -14.10 -31.35
N ASP A 271 -9.09 -14.85 -32.21
CA ASP A 271 -8.91 -14.72 -33.66
C ASP A 271 -9.42 -13.35 -34.12
N ALA A 272 -8.54 -12.57 -34.77
CA ALA A 272 -8.87 -11.23 -35.20
C ALA A 272 -9.95 -11.20 -36.30
N GLY A 273 -10.01 -12.26 -37.12
CA GLY A 273 -11.03 -12.45 -38.15
C GLY A 273 -12.41 -12.69 -37.53
N GLU A 274 -12.51 -13.61 -36.58
CA GLU A 274 -13.77 -13.89 -35.87
C GLU A 274 -14.28 -12.70 -35.06
N LEU A 275 -13.39 -11.94 -34.44
CA LEU A 275 -13.76 -10.74 -33.70
C LEU A 275 -14.26 -9.62 -34.64
N SER A 276 -13.66 -9.50 -35.83
CA SER A 276 -14.14 -8.58 -36.87
C SER A 276 -15.49 -9.02 -37.47
N GLU A 277 -15.72 -10.32 -37.57
CA GLU A 277 -16.99 -10.90 -37.98
C GLU A 277 -18.07 -10.62 -36.92
N LEU A 278 -17.76 -10.80 -35.62
CA LEU A 278 -18.66 -10.46 -34.53
C LEU A 278 -19.04 -8.98 -34.57
N LEU A 279 -18.07 -8.07 -34.74
CA LEU A 279 -18.33 -6.63 -34.90
C LEU A 279 -19.30 -6.37 -36.06
N THR A 280 -19.10 -7.04 -37.20
CA THR A 280 -19.96 -6.91 -38.38
C THR A 280 -21.38 -7.38 -38.09
N GLN A 281 -21.55 -8.49 -37.37
CA GLN A 281 -22.86 -8.99 -36.99
C GLN A 281 -23.54 -8.09 -35.93
N VAL A 282 -22.79 -7.50 -35.00
CA VAL A 282 -23.32 -6.54 -34.03
C VAL A 282 -23.74 -5.22 -34.69
N LYS A 283 -23.01 -4.75 -35.72
CA LYS A 283 -23.45 -3.58 -36.51
C LYS A 283 -24.76 -3.86 -37.25
N LYS A 284 -24.93 -5.06 -37.81
CA LYS A 284 -26.19 -5.49 -38.44
C LYS A 284 -27.34 -5.55 -37.42
N SER A 285 -27.11 -6.11 -36.23
CA SER A 285 -28.14 -6.13 -35.19
C SER A 285 -28.46 -4.73 -34.66
N PHE A 286 -27.48 -3.82 -34.63
CA PHE A 286 -27.67 -2.43 -34.26
C PHE A 286 -28.57 -1.67 -35.26
N GLU A 287 -28.46 -1.92 -36.55
CA GLU A 287 -29.38 -1.33 -37.55
C GLU A 287 -30.84 -1.73 -37.30
N THR A 288 -31.06 -3.00 -36.95
CA THR A 288 -32.39 -3.52 -36.58
C THR A 288 -32.86 -2.92 -35.25
N TYR A 289 -31.98 -2.88 -34.25
CA TYR A 289 -32.25 -2.24 -32.95
C TYR A 289 -32.63 -0.76 -33.11
N ARG A 290 -31.93 -0.02 -33.98
CA ARG A 290 -32.23 1.38 -34.29
C ARG A 290 -33.65 1.56 -34.84
N ARG A 291 -34.15 0.62 -35.64
CA ARG A 291 -35.54 0.62 -36.12
C ARG A 291 -36.52 0.32 -35.00
N VAL A 292 -36.24 -0.70 -34.18
CA VAL A 292 -37.05 -1.04 -33.00
C VAL A 292 -37.21 0.16 -32.04
N VAL A 293 -36.12 0.88 -31.76
CA VAL A 293 -36.13 2.07 -30.89
C VAL A 293 -36.78 3.29 -31.58
N ALA A 294 -36.66 3.41 -32.91
CA ALA A 294 -37.35 4.44 -33.65
C ALA A 294 -38.87 4.28 -33.55
N ASP A 295 -39.36 3.04 -33.71
CA ASP A 295 -40.77 2.66 -33.74
C ASP A 295 -41.40 2.59 -32.33
N GLY A 296 -40.69 2.00 -31.35
CA GLY A 296 -41.19 1.75 -29.99
C GLY A 296 -40.70 2.72 -28.91
N GLY A 297 -39.77 3.62 -29.24
CA GLY A 297 -39.17 4.56 -28.27
C GLY A 297 -38.27 3.87 -27.23
N LEU A 298 -37.95 4.58 -26.14
CA LEU A 298 -37.08 4.07 -25.07
C LEU A 298 -37.66 2.85 -24.32
N PHE A 299 -38.98 2.67 -24.35
CA PHE A 299 -39.64 1.47 -23.84
C PHE A 299 -39.15 0.19 -24.52
N CYS A 300 -38.79 0.28 -25.80
CA CYS A 300 -38.25 -0.83 -26.57
C CYS A 300 -36.71 -0.77 -26.67
N ALA A 301 -36.03 0.13 -25.96
CA ALA A 301 -34.57 0.24 -26.02
C ALA A 301 -33.86 -0.75 -25.09
N PHE A 302 -34.55 -1.24 -24.06
CA PHE A 302 -34.02 -2.12 -23.04
C PHE A 302 -35.01 -3.26 -22.81
N GLY A 303 -34.53 -4.48 -22.52
CA GLY A 303 -35.37 -5.69 -22.39
C GLY A 303 -36.47 -5.60 -21.32
N SER A 304 -37.29 -6.64 -21.20
CA SER A 304 -38.56 -6.70 -20.41
C SER A 304 -38.46 -6.46 -18.89
N GLY A 305 -37.29 -6.09 -18.36
CA GLY A 305 -37.08 -5.67 -16.96
C GLY A 305 -36.50 -4.26 -16.80
N SER A 306 -36.54 -3.43 -17.86
CA SER A 306 -35.92 -2.10 -17.83
C SER A 306 -36.68 -1.11 -16.95
N PRO A 307 -35.99 -0.09 -16.38
CA PRO A 307 -36.64 0.97 -15.59
C PRO A 307 -37.74 1.70 -16.38
N HIS A 308 -37.58 1.76 -17.71
CA HIS A 308 -38.52 2.41 -18.63
C HIS A 308 -39.79 1.58 -18.85
N GLY A 309 -39.76 0.25 -18.68
CA GLY A 309 -40.92 -0.63 -18.83
C GLY A 309 -41.72 -0.90 -17.56
N ILE A 310 -41.24 -0.42 -16.40
CA ILE A 310 -41.88 -0.67 -15.10
C ILE A 310 -42.65 0.59 -14.69
N CYS A 311 -43.99 0.54 -14.77
CA CYS A 311 -44.87 1.51 -14.08
C CYS A 311 -44.80 1.30 -12.56
N ARG A 312 -43.66 1.57 -11.93
CA ARG A 312 -43.56 1.77 -10.48
C ARG A 312 -43.81 3.24 -10.20
N GLY A 313 -45.02 3.55 -9.76
CA GLY A 313 -45.26 4.79 -9.04
C GLY A 313 -44.28 4.86 -7.86
N LEU A 314 -43.52 5.96 -7.81
CA LEU A 314 -42.68 6.35 -6.68
C LEU A 314 -41.43 5.48 -6.44
N SER A 315 -40.41 5.59 -7.31
CA SER A 315 -39.00 5.43 -6.86
C SER A 315 -37.98 6.26 -7.66
N TYR A 316 -38.41 7.36 -8.28
CA TYR A 316 -37.49 8.34 -8.89
C TYR A 316 -36.90 9.34 -7.87
N LEU A 317 -37.32 9.25 -6.60
CA LEU A 317 -37.07 10.25 -5.55
C LEU A 317 -35.94 9.90 -4.57
N ASP A 318 -35.16 8.85 -4.81
CA ASP A 318 -33.96 8.55 -4.00
C ASP A 318 -32.65 8.74 -4.81
N TYR A 319 -32.73 9.50 -5.91
CA TYR A 319 -31.58 10.00 -6.64
C TYR A 319 -31.38 11.47 -6.24
N ASP A 320 -30.40 11.70 -5.38
CA ASP A 320 -30.00 13.04 -4.93
C ASP A 320 -29.61 13.89 -6.14
N SER A 321 -30.37 14.96 -6.34
CA SER A 321 -30.34 15.91 -7.47
C SER A 321 -29.26 16.97 -7.26
N ARG A 322 -28.06 16.53 -6.91
CA ARG A 322 -26.89 17.39 -6.80
C ARG A 322 -25.76 16.77 -7.59
N LEU A 323 -25.59 17.28 -8.80
CA LEU A 323 -24.35 17.44 -9.59
C LEU A 323 -24.70 17.27 -11.09
N ASP A 324 -25.58 18.15 -11.58
CA ASP A 324 -25.55 18.54 -12.99
C ASP A 324 -24.29 19.38 -13.18
N GLU A 325 -23.36 18.90 -14.01
CA GLU A 325 -22.58 19.78 -14.88
C GLU A 325 -22.45 19.13 -16.25
N ASP A 326 -23.13 19.75 -17.20
CA ASP A 326 -23.02 19.55 -18.64
C ASP A 326 -21.58 19.81 -19.10
N VAL A 327 -20.88 18.78 -19.63
CA VAL A 327 -19.72 19.01 -20.50
C VAL A 327 -19.73 18.04 -21.68
N LEU A 328 -19.76 18.65 -22.87
CA LEU A 328 -19.58 18.09 -24.21
C LEU A 328 -18.58 16.93 -24.25
N VAL A 329 -19.08 15.76 -24.66
CA VAL A 329 -18.26 14.56 -24.85
C VAL A 329 -17.49 14.66 -26.16
N GLY A 330 -16.38 15.40 -26.09
CA GLY A 330 -15.32 15.44 -27.08
C GLY A 330 -13.94 15.06 -26.53
N GLU A 331 -13.76 15.03 -25.20
CA GLU A 331 -12.47 14.68 -24.59
C GLU A 331 -12.73 13.95 -23.27
N TYR A 332 -12.72 12.61 -23.31
CA TYR A 332 -12.69 11.81 -22.08
C TYR A 332 -11.23 11.75 -21.61
N ASP A 333 -10.79 12.80 -20.91
CA ASP A 333 -9.53 12.78 -20.17
C ASP A 333 -9.81 12.15 -18.80
N GLY A 334 -9.01 11.16 -18.41
CA GLY A 334 -9.20 10.40 -17.18
C GLY A 334 -8.98 11.16 -15.87
N ALA A 335 -8.91 12.50 -15.84
CA ALA A 335 -8.62 13.30 -14.65
C ALA A 335 -9.87 13.71 -13.86
N THR A 336 -11.07 13.66 -14.45
CA THR A 336 -12.30 14.02 -13.71
C THR A 336 -12.83 12.81 -12.95
N ARG A 337 -12.71 12.85 -11.61
CA ARG A 337 -13.32 11.85 -10.71
C ARG A 337 -14.85 11.95 -10.80
N HIS A 338 -15.45 11.24 -11.75
CA HIS A 338 -16.87 10.94 -11.70
C HIS A 338 -17.07 9.82 -10.67
N ASP A 339 -17.65 10.17 -9.53
CA ASP A 339 -18.11 9.23 -8.51
C ASP A 339 -19.34 8.45 -9.05
N ILE A 340 -19.14 7.65 -10.09
CA ILE A 340 -20.14 6.71 -10.63
C ILE A 340 -20.20 5.54 -9.65
N ARG A 341 -20.99 5.67 -8.58
CA ARG A 341 -21.00 4.70 -7.48
C ARG A 341 -21.65 3.34 -7.77
N ARG A 342 -22.06 3.04 -9.01
CA ARG A 342 -22.48 1.67 -9.40
C ARG A 342 -22.12 1.39 -10.87
N GLU A 343 -21.14 0.52 -11.07
CA GLU A 343 -20.94 -0.19 -12.33
C GLU A 343 -22.09 -1.20 -12.49
N VAL A 344 -22.73 -1.22 -13.67
CA VAL A 344 -23.89 -2.08 -13.93
C VAL A 344 -23.55 -2.99 -15.12
N PRO A 345 -23.50 -4.32 -14.93
CA PRO A 345 -23.28 -5.23 -16.04
C PRO A 345 -24.50 -5.26 -16.97
N ILE A 346 -24.26 -5.51 -18.26
CA ILE A 346 -25.34 -5.81 -19.20
C ILE A 346 -25.97 -7.13 -18.74
N PRO A 347 -27.29 -7.19 -18.48
CA PRO A 347 -27.94 -8.40 -18.00
C PRO A 347 -27.73 -9.59 -18.94
N GLU A 348 -27.78 -10.80 -18.38
CA GLU A 348 -27.90 -12.03 -19.15
C GLU A 348 -29.31 -12.12 -19.73
N LEU A 349 -29.45 -11.65 -20.96
CA LEU A 349 -30.73 -11.57 -21.68
C LEU A 349 -31.01 -12.79 -22.57
N VAL A 350 -30.04 -13.68 -22.67
CA VAL A 350 -30.08 -14.93 -23.44
C VAL A 350 -29.45 -16.01 -22.58
N ASP A 351 -30.00 -17.22 -22.59
CA ASP A 351 -29.39 -18.36 -21.89
C ASP A 351 -28.02 -18.68 -22.52
N GLU A 352 -26.95 -18.37 -21.78
CA GLU A 352 -25.56 -18.63 -22.16
C GLU A 352 -25.13 -20.01 -21.62
N ALA A 353 -24.08 -20.60 -22.20
CA ALA A 353 -23.48 -21.81 -21.64
C ALA A 353 -23.02 -21.58 -20.17
N SER A 354 -23.16 -22.57 -19.30
CA SER A 354 -22.82 -22.47 -17.85
C SER A 354 -21.32 -22.40 -17.52
N ALA A 355 -20.47 -22.01 -18.49
CA ALA A 355 -19.04 -21.83 -18.29
C ALA A 355 -18.73 -20.40 -17.79
N ASP A 356 -17.61 -20.23 -17.07
CA ASP A 356 -17.11 -18.89 -16.70
C ASP A 356 -16.84 -18.07 -17.96
N GLY A 357 -17.64 -17.00 -18.16
CA GLY A 357 -17.59 -16.15 -19.36
C GLY A 357 -18.63 -16.48 -20.44
N GLY A 358 -19.46 -17.50 -20.25
CA GLY A 358 -20.58 -17.87 -21.13
C GLY A 358 -20.16 -18.50 -22.45
N ASP A 359 -20.84 -18.13 -23.54
CA ASP A 359 -20.54 -18.66 -24.89
C ASP A 359 -19.16 -18.26 -25.40
N SER A 360 -18.49 -19.17 -26.14
CA SER A 360 -17.22 -18.91 -26.85
C SER A 360 -17.39 -17.94 -28.02
N LEU A 361 -16.28 -17.38 -28.55
CA LEU A 361 -16.31 -16.41 -29.66
C LEU A 361 -17.00 -16.99 -30.91
N GLU A 362 -16.66 -18.21 -31.31
CA GLU A 362 -17.29 -18.95 -32.41
C GLU A 362 -18.81 -19.10 -32.21
N VAL A 363 -19.23 -19.50 -31.00
CA VAL A 363 -20.64 -19.69 -30.64
C VAL A 363 -21.38 -18.36 -30.65
N ALA A 364 -20.77 -17.28 -30.14
CA ALA A 364 -21.34 -15.95 -30.16
C ALA A 364 -21.53 -15.44 -31.60
N VAL A 365 -20.57 -15.66 -32.50
CA VAL A 365 -20.69 -15.33 -33.93
C VAL A 365 -21.81 -16.12 -34.58
N ALA A 366 -21.89 -17.43 -34.34
CA ALA A 366 -22.94 -18.29 -34.90
C ALA A 366 -24.34 -17.86 -34.42
N ARG A 367 -24.49 -17.56 -33.13
CA ARG A 367 -25.74 -17.10 -32.53
C ARG A 367 -26.15 -15.73 -33.06
N MET A 368 -25.21 -14.80 -33.20
CA MET A 368 -25.49 -13.49 -33.82
C MET A 368 -25.93 -13.61 -35.27
N ARG A 369 -25.38 -14.56 -36.04
CA ARG A 369 -25.85 -14.85 -37.41
C ARG A 369 -27.28 -15.37 -37.41
N GLU A 370 -27.64 -16.26 -36.48
CA GLU A 370 -29.01 -16.75 -36.34
C GLU A 370 -29.99 -15.62 -35.98
N PHE A 371 -29.62 -14.76 -35.03
CA PHE A 371 -30.42 -13.60 -34.65
C PHE A 371 -30.65 -12.65 -35.83
N ASN A 372 -29.61 -12.39 -36.62
CA ASN A 372 -29.68 -11.50 -37.78
C ASN A 372 -30.36 -12.12 -39.01
N ALA A 373 -30.52 -13.44 -39.06
CA ALA A 373 -31.23 -14.12 -40.15
C ALA A 373 -32.76 -13.86 -40.11
N ARG A 374 -33.28 -13.47 -38.95
CA ARG A 374 -34.69 -13.13 -38.78
C ARG A 374 -34.93 -11.69 -39.21
N ARG A 375 -35.97 -11.50 -40.03
CA ARG A 375 -36.38 -10.18 -40.51
C ARG A 375 -37.16 -9.47 -39.42
N TYR A 376 -36.92 -8.17 -39.25
CA TYR A 376 -37.77 -7.31 -38.45
C TYR A 376 -38.96 -6.83 -39.29
N ASP A 377 -40.17 -7.22 -38.89
CA ASP A 377 -41.43 -6.92 -39.59
C ASP A 377 -42.23 -5.78 -38.93
N GLY A 378 -41.84 -5.36 -37.71
CA GLY A 378 -42.38 -4.15 -37.06
C GLY A 378 -42.80 -4.39 -35.61
N VAL A 379 -42.84 -3.31 -34.81
CA VAL A 379 -43.12 -3.39 -33.35
C VAL A 379 -44.52 -3.94 -33.01
N LEU A 380 -45.45 -3.87 -33.96
CA LEU A 380 -46.83 -4.38 -33.80
C LEU A 380 -47.00 -5.83 -34.31
N ASP A 381 -46.08 -6.30 -35.15
CA ASP A 381 -46.17 -7.58 -35.84
C ASP A 381 -45.31 -8.66 -35.17
N GLU A 382 -44.35 -8.28 -34.33
CA GLU A 382 -43.54 -9.20 -33.55
C GLU A 382 -43.06 -8.61 -32.21
N ASP A 383 -42.54 -9.47 -31.33
CA ASP A 383 -41.99 -9.07 -30.04
C ASP A 383 -40.64 -8.35 -30.18
N PRO A 384 -40.56 -7.02 -29.92
CA PRO A 384 -39.32 -6.25 -30.06
C PRO A 384 -38.23 -6.69 -29.09
N ALA A 385 -38.59 -7.33 -27.96
CA ALA A 385 -37.63 -7.76 -26.95
C ALA A 385 -36.59 -8.74 -27.52
N ARG A 386 -36.96 -9.52 -28.56
CA ARG A 386 -36.06 -10.49 -29.20
C ARG A 386 -34.89 -9.81 -29.91
N HIS A 387 -35.16 -8.75 -30.67
CA HIS A 387 -34.13 -7.99 -31.38
C HIS A 387 -33.28 -7.13 -30.44
N VAL A 388 -33.91 -6.63 -29.37
CA VAL A 388 -33.25 -5.86 -28.31
C VAL A 388 -32.27 -6.74 -27.53
N ASN A 389 -32.72 -7.93 -27.10
CA ASN A 389 -31.89 -8.89 -26.39
C ASN A 389 -30.73 -9.38 -27.27
N ALA A 390 -30.97 -9.61 -28.57
CA ALA A 390 -29.92 -9.98 -29.52
C ALA A 390 -28.83 -8.90 -29.65
N PHE A 391 -29.22 -7.62 -29.74
CA PHE A 391 -28.26 -6.52 -29.78
C PHE A 391 -27.42 -6.42 -28.49
N TRP A 392 -28.08 -6.40 -27.32
CA TRP A 392 -27.38 -6.27 -26.04
C TRP A 392 -26.48 -7.47 -25.73
N TYR A 393 -26.89 -8.69 -26.08
CA TYR A 393 -26.05 -9.88 -26.04
C TYR A 393 -24.80 -9.71 -26.92
N GLY A 394 -24.99 -9.32 -28.18
CA GLY A 394 -23.89 -9.13 -29.12
C GLY A 394 -22.91 -8.05 -28.66
N LEU A 395 -23.41 -6.93 -28.15
CA LEU A 395 -22.59 -5.85 -27.61
C LEU A 395 -21.83 -6.26 -26.35
N LYS A 396 -22.47 -7.02 -25.44
CA LYS A 396 -21.83 -7.61 -24.26
C LYS A 396 -20.67 -8.52 -24.67
N LYS A 397 -20.92 -9.50 -25.55
CA LYS A 397 -19.87 -10.43 -26.02
C LYS A 397 -18.75 -9.73 -26.76
N LEU A 398 -19.09 -8.82 -27.66
CA LEU A 398 -18.11 -8.01 -28.38
C LEU A 398 -17.24 -7.20 -27.43
N SER A 399 -17.82 -6.60 -26.38
CA SER A 399 -17.04 -5.84 -25.38
C SER A 399 -16.09 -6.74 -24.58
N GLN A 400 -16.54 -7.91 -24.15
CA GLN A 400 -15.74 -8.87 -23.39
C GLN A 400 -14.54 -9.37 -24.22
N TYR A 401 -14.79 -9.81 -25.46
CA TYR A 401 -13.74 -10.28 -26.34
C TYR A 401 -12.82 -9.16 -26.84
N CYS A 402 -13.32 -7.94 -26.99
CA CYS A 402 -12.49 -6.79 -27.36
C CYS A 402 -11.51 -6.39 -26.24
N GLU A 403 -11.88 -6.52 -24.96
CA GLU A 403 -10.95 -6.31 -23.84
C GLU A 403 -10.00 -7.50 -23.66
N ALA A 404 -10.48 -8.72 -23.88
CA ALA A 404 -9.67 -9.93 -23.80
C ALA A 404 -8.82 -10.20 -25.05
N ALA A 405 -8.90 -9.37 -26.09
CA ALA A 405 -8.29 -9.63 -27.40
C ALA A 405 -6.76 -9.80 -27.32
N VAL A 406 -6.10 -9.03 -26.45
CA VAL A 406 -4.66 -9.14 -26.19
C VAL A 406 -4.48 -9.60 -24.75
N ARG A 407 -3.93 -10.79 -24.58
CA ARG A 407 -3.51 -11.29 -23.27
C ARG A 407 -2.10 -10.80 -22.99
N VAL A 408 -1.93 -10.17 -21.85
CA VAL A 408 -0.63 -9.71 -21.33
C VAL A 408 -0.28 -10.60 -20.15
N ASP A 409 0.98 -11.03 -20.08
CA ASP A 409 1.52 -11.64 -18.87
C ASP A 409 1.74 -10.56 -17.80
N GLU A 410 0.67 -10.21 -17.10
CA GLU A 410 0.69 -9.22 -16.01
C GLU A 410 1.64 -9.65 -14.88
N HIS A 411 1.78 -10.96 -14.65
CA HIS A 411 2.66 -11.48 -13.61
C HIS A 411 4.14 -11.18 -13.90
N ALA A 412 4.58 -11.30 -15.16
CA ALA A 412 5.93 -10.94 -15.55
C ALA A 412 6.22 -9.44 -15.35
N TRP A 413 5.22 -8.58 -15.60
CA TRP A 413 5.33 -7.15 -15.33
C TRP A 413 5.38 -6.86 -13.83
N ASP A 414 4.48 -7.44 -13.04
CA ASP A 414 4.46 -7.27 -11.59
C ASP A 414 5.77 -7.73 -10.95
N CYS A 415 6.28 -8.89 -11.36
CA CYS A 415 7.58 -9.40 -10.91
C CYS A 415 8.76 -8.49 -11.28
N PHE A 416 8.70 -7.80 -12.42
CA PHE A 416 9.70 -6.79 -12.77
C PHE A 416 9.61 -5.58 -11.84
N ILE A 417 8.41 -5.08 -11.58
CA ILE A 417 8.20 -3.93 -10.68
C ILE A 417 8.62 -4.27 -9.25
N ASP A 418 8.28 -5.46 -8.75
CA ASP A 418 8.69 -5.92 -7.41
C ASP A 418 10.23 -5.96 -7.28
N LYS A 419 10.94 -6.38 -8.34
CA LYS A 419 12.42 -6.35 -8.36
C LYS A 419 12.96 -4.91 -8.36
N VAL A 420 12.32 -4.00 -9.11
CA VAL A 420 12.69 -2.58 -9.13
C VAL A 420 12.46 -1.94 -7.76
N GLN A 421 11.32 -2.20 -7.11
CA GLN A 421 11.02 -1.75 -5.76
C GLN A 421 12.07 -2.27 -4.78
N PHE A 422 12.32 -3.58 -4.76
CA PHE A 422 13.32 -4.18 -3.89
C PHE A 422 14.73 -3.57 -4.07
N ALA A 423 15.14 -3.29 -5.31
CA ALA A 423 16.42 -2.66 -5.62
C ALA A 423 16.54 -1.21 -5.07
N CYS A 424 15.42 -0.55 -4.81
CA CYS A 424 15.37 0.80 -4.23
C CYS A 424 15.18 0.76 -2.71
N ASP A 425 14.30 -0.11 -2.21
CA ASP A 425 13.90 -0.18 -0.80
C ASP A 425 15.03 -0.66 0.09
N GLU A 426 15.85 -1.59 -0.39
CA GLU A 426 16.93 -2.16 0.41
C GLU A 426 17.98 -1.06 0.71
N PRO A 427 18.57 -0.36 -0.28
CA PRO A 427 19.46 0.79 -0.05
C PRO A 427 18.80 1.94 0.71
N ALA A 428 17.59 2.35 0.33
CA ALA A 428 16.88 3.44 0.99
C ALA A 428 16.60 3.13 2.47
N GLY A 429 16.18 1.91 2.76
CA GLY A 429 15.91 1.44 4.10
C GLY A 429 17.18 1.30 4.96
N ARG A 430 18.35 0.96 4.37
CA ARG A 430 19.64 0.97 5.10
C ARG A 430 20.12 2.39 5.40
N LEU A 431 19.84 3.33 4.51
CA LEU A 431 20.17 4.73 4.72
C LEU A 431 19.27 5.36 5.79
N ALA A 432 17.97 5.04 5.76
CA ALA A 432 16.96 5.55 6.69
C ALA A 432 17.25 5.20 8.16
N THR A 433 17.79 4.01 8.46
CA THR A 433 18.13 3.64 9.84
C THR A 433 19.29 4.46 10.43
N GLN A 434 20.02 5.21 9.59
CA GLN A 434 21.11 6.10 10.00
C GLN A 434 20.68 7.57 10.09
N MET A 435 19.48 7.90 9.62
CA MET A 435 18.93 9.26 9.66
C MET A 435 18.28 9.57 11.01
N ASP A 436 18.21 10.85 11.35
CA ASP A 436 17.31 11.35 12.39
C ASP A 436 15.91 11.65 11.82
N ASP A 437 14.93 11.88 12.70
CA ASP A 437 13.53 12.11 12.32
C ASP A 437 13.34 13.31 11.36
N LYS A 438 14.21 14.34 11.45
CA LYS A 438 14.12 15.54 10.60
C LYS A 438 14.67 15.23 9.20
N LEU A 439 15.78 14.52 9.12
CA LEU A 439 16.37 14.06 7.87
C LEU A 439 15.44 13.10 7.15
N VAL A 440 14.79 12.18 7.87
CA VAL A 440 13.76 11.29 7.31
C VAL A 440 12.63 12.10 6.70
N ALA A 441 12.06 13.06 7.44
CA ALA A 441 10.97 13.89 6.94
C ALA A 441 11.37 14.71 5.70
N ALA A 442 12.57 15.29 5.69
CA ALA A 442 13.08 16.05 4.57
C ALA A 442 13.35 15.16 3.33
N PHE A 443 13.89 13.97 3.54
CA PHE A 443 14.12 13.00 2.46
C PHE A 443 12.80 12.53 1.84
N VAL A 444 11.81 12.18 2.67
CA VAL A 444 10.47 11.79 2.21
C VAL A 444 9.84 12.91 1.38
N ALA A 445 9.89 14.15 1.86
CA ALA A 445 9.37 15.29 1.11
C ALA A 445 10.10 15.47 -0.24
N ALA A 446 11.41 15.27 -0.30
CA ALA A 446 12.17 15.35 -1.55
C ALA A 446 11.78 14.25 -2.55
N VAL A 447 11.53 13.02 -2.08
CA VAL A 447 11.04 11.91 -2.93
C VAL A 447 9.62 12.18 -3.43
N GLU A 448 8.76 12.77 -2.59
CA GLU A 448 7.40 13.16 -2.99
C GLU A 448 7.42 14.24 -4.07
N VAL A 449 8.29 15.26 -3.94
CA VAL A 449 8.46 16.32 -4.95
C VAL A 449 9.01 15.76 -6.25
N LEU A 450 9.97 14.84 -6.20
CA LEU A 450 10.50 14.19 -7.42
C LEU A 450 9.38 13.50 -8.22
N GLY A 451 8.41 12.91 -7.52
CA GLY A 451 7.25 12.27 -8.12
C GLY A 451 6.08 13.19 -8.46
N ALA A 452 6.18 14.50 -8.22
CA ALA A 452 5.15 15.49 -8.58
C ALA A 452 5.29 15.99 -10.03
N ASP A 453 6.47 15.81 -10.63
CA ASP A 453 6.78 16.18 -12.03
C ASP A 453 6.35 15.10 -13.05
N GLU A 454 5.80 13.96 -12.59
CA GLU A 454 5.44 12.81 -13.43
C GLU A 454 3.93 12.64 -13.63
#